data_AF-A0A2N6PI98-F1
#
_entry.id   AF-A0A2N6PI98-F1
#
_cell.length_a   1.000
_cell.length_b   1.000
_cell.length_c   1.000
_cell.angle_alpha   90.00
_cell.angle_beta   90.00
_cell.angle_gamma   90.00
#
_symmetry.space_group_name_H-M   'P 1'
#
loop_
_entity.id
_entity.type
_entity.pdbx_description
1 polymer ?
#
loop_
_entity_poly.entity_id
_entity_poly.type
_entity_poly.pdbx_seq_one_letter_code
_entity_poly.pdbx_strand_id
1 'polypeptide(L)'
;MSFVYLGCLLFSIAGMALLDWRHQLFWFADCKRAAIVHGAGLAVFLMWDAAGIVFGVFYRGDSPYMTGIELAPELPVEEVFFLFFLCWVTMVVFTGSMRILTHLRSTDEPGPEPTGTGTPGTGGGRP
;
A
#
# COMPACT_ATOMS: atom_id res chain seq x y z
N MET A 1 -20.13 0.91 -24.40
CA MET A 1 -20.00 1.85 -23.26
C MET A 1 -18.61 1.68 -22.68
N SER A 2 -17.62 2.36 -23.25
CA SER A 2 -16.21 1.96 -23.23
C SER A 2 -15.34 2.71 -22.20
N PHE A 3 -15.87 3.78 -21.58
CA PHE A 3 -15.13 4.61 -20.60
C PHE A 3 -15.49 4.35 -19.13
N VAL A 4 -16.50 3.52 -18.85
CA VAL A 4 -16.97 3.28 -17.47
C VAL A 4 -15.91 2.57 -16.64
N TYR A 5 -15.23 1.58 -17.23
CA TYR A 5 -14.16 0.85 -16.53
C TYR A 5 -13.01 1.77 -16.14
N LEU A 6 -12.48 2.54 -17.11
CA LEU A 6 -11.44 3.52 -16.84
C LEU A 6 -11.89 4.57 -15.82
N GLY A 7 -13.14 5.04 -15.89
CA GLY A 7 -13.72 5.97 -14.91
C GLY A 7 -13.77 5.40 -13.49
N CYS A 8 -14.26 4.16 -13.32
CA CYS A 8 -14.27 3.48 -12.02
C CYS A 8 -12.86 3.24 -11.47
N LEU A 9 -11.91 2.96 -12.35
CA LEU A 9 -10.52 2.72 -12.00
C LEU A 9 -9.83 4.01 -11.55
N LEU A 10 -10.03 5.11 -12.28
CA LEU A 10 -9.57 6.43 -11.88
C LEU A 10 -10.22 6.92 -10.58
N PHE A 11 -11.51 6.67 -10.39
CA PHE A 11 -12.21 6.99 -9.13
C PHE A 11 -11.62 6.20 -7.96
N SER A 12 -11.36 4.91 -8.14
CA SER A 12 -10.70 4.07 -7.14
C SER A 12 -9.28 4.54 -6.83
N ILE A 13 -8.50 4.91 -7.84
CA ILE A 13 -7.16 5.51 -7.68
C ILE A 13 -7.25 6.81 -6.88
N ALA A 14 -8.20 7.69 -7.20
CA ALA A 14 -8.38 8.95 -6.50
C ALA A 14 -8.75 8.72 -5.02
N GLY A 15 -9.63 7.77 -4.73
CA GLY A 15 -9.95 7.35 -3.37
C GLY A 15 -8.72 6.82 -2.61
N MET A 16 -7.89 6.04 -3.30
CA MET A 16 -6.63 5.53 -2.76
C MET A 16 -5.63 6.65 -2.44
N ALA A 17 -5.49 7.62 -3.34
CA ALA A 17 -4.62 8.77 -3.16
C ALA A 17 -5.08 9.66 -1.98
N LEU A 18 -6.40 9.82 -1.79
CA LEU A 18 -6.97 10.52 -0.64
C LEU A 18 -6.66 9.83 0.69
N LEU A 19 -6.75 8.49 0.74
CA LEU A 19 -6.36 7.71 1.91
C LEU A 19 -4.86 7.84 2.22
N ASP A 20 -4.03 7.72 1.19
CA ASP A 20 -2.57 7.83 1.31
C ASP A 20 -2.15 9.26 1.74
N TRP A 21 -2.84 10.29 1.23
CA TRP A 21 -2.62 11.68 1.63
C TRP A 21 -3.02 11.94 3.08
N ARG A 22 -4.23 11.50 3.47
CA ARG A 22 -4.76 11.73 4.82
C ARG A 22 -3.88 11.12 5.91
N HIS A 23 -3.36 9.93 5.66
CA HIS A 23 -2.67 9.15 6.69
C HIS A 23 -1.15 9.09 6.51
N GLN A 24 -0.63 9.64 5.41
CA GLN A 24 0.78 9.60 5.01
C GLN A 24 1.37 8.20 5.13
N LEU A 25 0.85 7.23 4.38
CA LEU A 25 1.27 5.83 4.49
C LEU A 25 2.48 5.53 3.61
N PHE A 26 2.42 5.90 2.34
CA PHE A 26 3.34 5.37 1.34
C PHE A 26 3.97 6.48 0.51
N TRP A 27 3.22 7.15 -0.37
CA TRP A 27 3.77 8.26 -1.16
C TRP A 27 4.10 9.47 -0.31
N PHE A 28 3.20 9.83 0.60
CA PHE A 28 3.37 11.02 1.44
C PHE A 28 4.27 10.79 2.66
N ALA A 29 4.62 9.53 2.97
CA ALA A 29 5.66 9.21 3.94
C ALA A 29 7.06 9.35 3.34
N ASP A 30 7.29 8.76 2.16
CA ASP A 30 8.59 8.76 1.47
C ASP A 30 8.41 8.60 -0.05
N CYS A 31 8.20 9.72 -0.76
CA CYS A 31 7.98 9.72 -2.23
C CYS A 31 9.05 8.94 -3.00
N LYS A 32 10.32 8.98 -2.58
CA LYS A 32 11.42 8.30 -3.28
C LYS A 32 11.30 6.78 -3.17
N ARG A 33 11.07 6.27 -1.96
CA ARG A 33 10.93 4.82 -1.71
C ARG A 33 9.64 4.30 -2.33
N ALA A 34 8.56 5.06 -2.20
CA ALA A 34 7.28 4.76 -2.84
C ALA A 34 7.45 4.61 -4.35
N ALA A 35 8.05 5.60 -5.02
CA ALA A 35 8.28 5.55 -6.47
C ALA A 35 9.12 4.35 -6.90
N ILE A 36 10.18 4.01 -6.16
CA ILE A 36 11.05 2.86 -6.47
C ILE A 36 10.28 1.54 -6.34
N VAL A 37 9.61 1.32 -5.21
CA VAL A 37 8.89 0.06 -4.95
C VAL A 37 7.72 -0.11 -5.92
N HIS A 38 7.00 0.98 -6.18
CA HIS A 38 5.86 0.97 -7.07
C HIS A 38 6.29 0.76 -8.53
N GLY A 39 7.35 1.45 -8.96
CA GLY A 39 7.95 1.27 -10.28
C GLY A 39 8.52 -0.13 -10.47
N ALA A 40 9.17 -0.69 -9.46
CA ALA A 40 9.69 -2.06 -9.50
C ALA A 40 8.56 -3.10 -9.58
N GLY A 41 7.51 -2.96 -8.77
CA GLY A 41 6.34 -3.84 -8.81
C GLY A 41 5.66 -3.80 -10.18
N LEU A 42 5.44 -2.60 -10.71
CA LEU A 42 4.86 -2.40 -12.03
C LEU A 42 5.73 -3.04 -13.13
N ALA A 43 7.05 -2.84 -13.08
CA ALA A 43 7.98 -3.43 -14.05
C ALA A 43 7.96 -4.96 -14.02
N VAL A 44 7.94 -5.57 -12.83
CA VAL A 44 7.86 -7.03 -12.67
C VAL A 44 6.56 -7.58 -13.23
N PHE A 45 5.42 -6.95 -12.93
CA PHE A 45 4.13 -7.39 -13.47
C PHE A 45 4.03 -7.20 -14.98
N LEU A 46 4.56 -6.10 -15.53
CA LEU A 46 4.61 -5.91 -16.99
C LEU A 46 5.52 -6.93 -17.69
N MET A 47 6.67 -7.27 -17.09
CA MET A 47 7.53 -8.33 -17.61
C MET A 47 6.82 -9.69 -17.57
N TRP A 48 6.06 -9.94 -16.50
CA TRP A 48 5.27 -11.16 -16.36
C TRP A 48 4.13 -11.23 -17.40
N ASP A 49 3.44 -10.12 -17.61
CA ASP A 49 2.37 -9.99 -18.60
C ASP A 49 2.91 -10.22 -20.03
N ALA A 50 4.03 -9.58 -20.36
CA ALA A 50 4.73 -9.81 -21.62
C ALA A 50 5.15 -11.28 -21.82
N ALA A 51 5.64 -11.94 -20.76
CA ALA A 51 5.93 -13.37 -20.81
C ALA A 51 4.65 -14.18 -21.06
N GLY A 52 3.55 -13.86 -20.37
CA GLY A 52 2.25 -14.48 -20.54
C GLY A 52 1.70 -14.40 -21.97
N ILE A 53 1.88 -13.25 -22.62
CA ILE A 53 1.54 -13.03 -24.04
C ILE A 53 2.42 -13.91 -24.94
N VAL A 54 3.75 -13.90 -24.73
CA VAL A 54 4.69 -14.70 -25.53
C VAL A 54 4.44 -16.20 -25.41
N PHE A 55 4.05 -16.68 -24.23
CA PHE A 55 3.70 -18.09 -24.00
C PHE A 55 2.28 -18.45 -24.44
N GLY A 56 1.49 -17.50 -24.96
CA GLY A 56 0.12 -17.73 -25.41
C GLY A 56 -0.87 -18.06 -24.28
N VAL A 57 -0.51 -17.72 -23.04
CA VAL A 57 -1.34 -17.95 -21.85
C VAL A 57 -2.36 -16.83 -21.65
N PHE A 58 -1.99 -15.60 -22.03
CA PHE A 58 -2.85 -14.43 -21.99
C PHE A 58 -3.37 -14.12 -23.39
N TYR A 59 -4.55 -14.65 -23.71
CA TYR A 59 -5.27 -14.29 -24.92
C TYR A 59 -6.25 -13.16 -24.59
N ARG A 60 -6.24 -12.07 -25.38
CA ARG A 60 -7.29 -11.06 -25.32
C ARG A 60 -8.64 -11.73 -25.51
N GLY A 61 -9.45 -11.81 -24.46
CA GLY A 61 -10.87 -11.97 -24.64
C GLY A 61 -11.37 -10.69 -25.30
N ASP A 62 -11.98 -10.79 -26.48
CA ASP A 62 -12.74 -9.70 -27.12
C ASP A 62 -13.77 -9.16 -26.11
N SER A 63 -13.36 -8.25 -25.24
CA SER A 63 -14.20 -7.65 -24.23
C SER A 63 -14.73 -6.35 -24.82
N PRO A 64 -16.03 -6.25 -25.14
CA PRO A 64 -16.65 -5.08 -25.77
C PRO A 64 -16.67 -3.82 -24.87
N TYR A 65 -15.96 -3.86 -23.73
CA TYR A 65 -15.88 -2.83 -22.72
C TYR A 65 -14.52 -2.12 -22.64
N MET A 66 -13.51 -2.56 -23.39
CA MET A 66 -12.19 -1.92 -23.42
C MET A 66 -12.17 -0.72 -24.39
N THR A 67 -11.34 0.29 -24.11
CA THR A 67 -11.23 1.53 -24.92
C THR A 67 -10.58 1.32 -26.29
N GLY A 68 -9.96 0.15 -26.50
CA GLY A 68 -9.26 -0.18 -27.75
C GLY A 68 -7.95 0.58 -27.92
N ILE A 69 -7.46 1.29 -26.90
CA ILE A 69 -6.18 1.99 -26.92
C ILE A 69 -5.08 1.02 -26.49
N GLU A 70 -4.26 0.62 -27.45
CA GLU A 70 -3.15 -0.31 -27.24
C GLU A 70 -1.83 0.46 -27.09
N LEU A 71 -1.09 0.16 -26.03
CA LEU A 71 0.22 0.75 -25.77
C LEU A 71 1.35 -0.04 -26.46
N ALA A 72 1.14 -1.34 -26.68
CA ALA A 72 1.99 -2.27 -27.44
C ALA A 72 1.09 -3.35 -28.09
N PRO A 73 1.59 -4.16 -29.05
CA PRO A 73 0.80 -5.28 -29.58
C PRO A 73 0.35 -6.14 -28.41
N GLU A 74 -0.95 -6.40 -28.29
CA GLU A 74 -1.56 -7.20 -27.21
C GLU A 74 -1.72 -6.48 -25.84
N LEU A 75 -1.15 -5.29 -25.62
CA LEU A 75 -1.13 -4.66 -24.27
C LEU A 75 -2.01 -3.39 -24.18
N PRO A 76 -3.21 -3.49 -23.57
CA PRO A 76 -4.15 -2.38 -23.44
C PRO A 76 -3.72 -1.39 -22.34
N VAL A 77 -3.96 -0.10 -22.55
CA VAL A 77 -3.51 0.94 -21.62
C VAL A 77 -4.14 0.78 -20.23
N GLU A 78 -5.37 0.29 -20.15
CA GLU A 78 -6.11 0.08 -18.90
C GLU A 78 -5.44 -0.96 -17.99
N GLU A 79 -4.68 -1.89 -18.55
CA GLU A 79 -3.96 -2.91 -17.80
C GLU A 79 -2.78 -2.31 -17.04
N VAL A 80 -2.07 -1.34 -17.65
CA VAL A 80 -1.02 -0.58 -16.97
C VAL A 80 -1.61 0.20 -15.78
N PHE A 81 -2.76 0.84 -15.98
CA PHE A 81 -3.45 1.54 -14.90
C PHE A 81 -3.96 0.59 -13.82
N PHE A 82 -4.46 -0.58 -14.19
CA PHE A 82 -4.89 -1.61 -13.26
C PHE A 82 -3.73 -2.14 -12.42
N LEU A 83 -2.60 -2.48 -13.04
CA LEU A 83 -1.40 -2.93 -12.35
C LEU A 83 -0.84 -1.84 -11.43
N PHE A 84 -0.84 -0.59 -11.89
CA PHE A 84 -0.48 0.54 -11.06
C PHE A 84 -1.41 0.65 -9.84
N PHE A 85 -2.72 0.58 -10.04
CA PHE A 85 -3.69 0.57 -8.93
C PHE A 85 -3.47 -0.63 -7.99
N LEU A 86 -3.21 -1.82 -8.53
CA LEU A 86 -2.99 -3.05 -7.77
C LEU A 86 -1.73 -2.95 -6.89
N CYS A 87 -0.64 -2.44 -7.44
CA CYS A 87 0.58 -2.18 -6.68
C CYS A 87 0.33 -1.14 -5.57
N TRP A 88 -0.42 -0.07 -5.87
CA TRP A 88 -0.76 0.96 -4.89
C TRP A 88 -1.61 0.40 -3.74
N VAL A 89 -2.73 -0.26 -4.06
CA VAL A 89 -3.67 -0.76 -3.05
C VAL A 89 -2.99 -1.76 -2.12
N THR A 90 -2.13 -2.63 -2.67
CA THR A 90 -1.36 -3.60 -1.88
C THR A 90 -0.45 -2.91 -0.87
N MET A 91 0.27 -1.87 -1.27
CA MET A 91 1.17 -1.13 -0.37
C MET A 91 0.43 -0.37 0.72
N VAL A 92 -0.70 0.26 0.39
CA VAL A 92 -1.50 0.96 1.40
C VAL A 92 -2.13 -0.02 2.39
N VAL A 93 -2.63 -1.18 1.92
CA VAL A 93 -3.13 -2.24 2.81
C VAL A 93 -2.02 -2.75 3.71
N PHE A 94 -0.82 -2.99 3.16
CA PHE A 94 0.34 -3.46 3.91
C PHE A 94 0.75 -2.47 5.01
N THR A 95 1.02 -1.21 4.64
CA THR A 95 1.44 -0.18 5.59
C THR A 95 0.34 0.16 6.59
N GLY A 96 -0.92 0.17 6.16
CA GLY A 96 -2.08 0.36 7.03
C GLY A 96 -2.21 -0.74 8.07
N SER A 97 -2.05 -2.00 7.65
CA SER A 97 -2.09 -3.16 8.54
C SER A 97 -0.94 -3.13 9.55
N MET A 98 0.29 -2.84 9.10
CA MET A 98 1.45 -2.67 9.98
C MET A 98 1.20 -1.61 11.06
N ARG A 99 0.63 -0.46 10.68
CA ARG A 99 0.34 0.62 11.63
C ARG A 99 -0.72 0.22 12.66
N ILE A 100 -1.79 -0.45 12.22
CA ILE A 100 -2.83 -0.97 13.13
C ILE A 100 -2.22 -1.97 14.12
N LEU A 101 -1.43 -2.93 13.65
CA LEU A 101 -0.78 -3.92 14.50
C LEU A 101 0.18 -3.28 15.52
N THR A 102 0.92 -2.24 15.14
CA THR A 102 1.79 -1.51 16.08
C THR A 102 0.99 -0.80 17.17
N HIS A 103 -0.16 -0.20 16.83
CA HIS A 103 -1.01 0.47 17.82
C HIS A 103 -1.65 -0.52 18.82
N LEU A 104 -2.06 -1.70 18.35
CA LEU A 104 -2.62 -2.75 19.20
C LEU A 104 -1.59 -3.32 20.18
N ARG A 105 -0.30 -3.35 19.81
CA ARG A 105 0.78 -3.78 20.71
C ARG A 105 0.99 -2.78 21.86
N SER A 106 0.90 -1.48 21.59
CA SER A 106 1.17 -0.43 22.58
C SER A 106 0.16 -0.36 23.72
N THR A 107 -1.05 -0.90 23.53
CA THR A 107 -2.09 -0.95 24.58
C THR A 107 -1.90 -2.07 25.59
N ASP A 108 -1.00 -3.02 25.31
CA ASP A 108 -0.79 -4.23 26.13
C ASP A 108 0.44 -4.12 27.06
N GLU A 109 1.17 -2.99 27.05
CA GLU A 109 2.25 -2.73 28.00
C GLU A 109 1.66 -2.50 29.41
N PRO A 110 1.98 -3.35 30.41
CA PRO A 110 1.58 -3.13 31.79
C PRO A 110 2.19 -1.82 32.28
N GLY A 111 1.35 -0.89 32.76
CA GLY A 111 1.80 0.38 33.30
C GLY A 111 2.90 0.20 34.37
N PRO A 112 3.81 1.18 34.53
CA PRO A 112 4.98 1.03 35.39
C PRO A 112 4.54 0.59 36.80
N GLU A 113 5.11 -0.52 37.26
CA GLU A 113 4.90 -1.05 38.60
C GLU A 113 5.12 0.09 39.61
N PRO A 114 4.18 0.34 40.54
CA PRO A 114 4.36 1.40 41.53
C PRO A 114 5.58 1.03 42.38
N THR A 115 6.71 1.64 42.06
CA THR A 115 7.97 1.50 42.80
C THR A 115 7.70 2.05 44.19
N GLY A 116 7.49 1.15 45.15
CA GLY A 116 7.18 1.48 46.52
C GLY A 116 8.25 2.40 47.10
N THR A 117 7.85 3.62 47.45
CA THR A 117 8.62 4.54 48.28
C THR A 117 8.69 3.97 49.71
N GLY A 118 9.64 3.06 49.93
CA GLY A 118 10.09 2.68 51.26
C GLY A 118 11.11 3.68 51.77
N THR A 119 10.69 4.63 52.61
CA THR A 119 11.62 5.40 53.45
C THR A 119 11.07 5.48 54.86
N PRO A 120 11.62 4.73 55.83
CA PRO A 120 11.51 5.06 57.23
C PRO A 120 12.76 5.83 57.67
N GLY A 121 12.55 7.11 57.93
CA GLY A 121 13.14 7.91 59.02
C GLY A 121 14.58 7.63 59.45
N THR A 122 15.47 8.54 59.10
CA THR A 122 16.72 8.80 59.81
C THR A 122 16.42 9.42 61.19
N GLY A 123 16.70 8.69 62.28
CA GLY A 123 16.93 9.24 63.62
C GLY A 123 18.19 8.55 64.15
N GLY A 124 19.28 9.20 64.54
CA GLY A 124 19.41 10.46 65.23
C GLY A 124 19.96 10.15 66.62
N GLY A 125 21.26 10.40 66.83
CA GLY A 125 21.86 10.50 68.18
C GLY A 125 22.90 9.46 68.56
N ARG A 126 24.18 9.81 68.32
CA ARG A 126 25.33 9.48 69.19
C ARG A 126 25.35 10.51 70.35
N PRO A 127 25.96 10.24 71.52
CA PRO A 127 27.36 9.82 71.68
C PRO A 127 27.57 8.45 72.32
#